data_AF-A0A961HUY7-F1
#
_entry.id   AF-A0A961HUY7-F1
#
_cell.length_a   1.000
_cell.length_b   1.000
_cell.length_c   1.000
_cell.angle_alpha   90.00
_cell.angle_beta   90.00
_cell.angle_gamma   90.00
#
_symmetry.space_group_name_H-M   'P 1'
#
loop_
_entity.id
_entity.type
_entity.pdbx_description
1 polymer ?
#
loop_
_entity_poly.entity_id
_entity_poly.type
_entity_poly.pdbx_seq_one_letter_code
_entity_poly.pdbx_strand_id
1 'polypeptide(L)'
;IPEIVVNFDVVYEHVKKVFFKRVRESDNHAGAAMVIVAEGLRDSDGNELVDKNAEPDSFGHRPLVGAGKYVVNELSARLKKDADVKEFMQSTKQLVSGLYETPEVREIRPSHLVRCGYTSAYDASFGLQVGSGALELVRKGIFGVTVANYQNGNVDYMDCAEAIQQRYVSLEDVMVFENMGINFGRKPGLEDPALNKVSGRPVRLY
;
A
#
# COMPACT_ATOMS: atom_id res chain seq x y z
N ILE A 1 2.72 2.02 4.37
CA ILE A 1 1.54 1.28 4.88
C ILE A 1 1.26 1.73 6.31
N PRO A 2 0.03 1.58 6.84
CA PRO A 2 -0.33 2.08 8.17
C PRO A 2 0.49 1.51 9.33
N GLU A 3 1.00 0.28 9.18
CA GLU A 3 1.79 -0.43 10.17
C GLU A 3 3.19 0.15 10.38
N ILE A 4 3.67 0.97 9.45
CA ILE A 4 5.04 1.51 9.46
C ILE A 4 4.98 3.03 9.52
N VAL A 5 5.53 3.59 10.61
CA VAL A 5 5.81 5.02 10.74
C VAL A 5 6.86 5.41 9.71
N VAL A 6 6.53 6.36 8.84
CA VAL A 6 7.38 6.69 7.70
C VAL A 6 8.46 7.70 8.08
N ASN A 7 9.70 7.35 7.78
CA ASN A 7 10.83 8.28 7.74
C ASN A 7 11.02 8.78 6.30
N PHE A 8 10.66 10.04 6.05
CA PHE A 8 10.75 10.64 4.72
C PHE A 8 12.17 10.86 4.20
N ASP A 9 13.17 10.90 5.07
CA ASP A 9 14.55 11.01 4.63
C ASP A 9 14.99 9.69 3.98
N VAL A 10 14.56 8.55 4.55
CA VAL A 10 14.79 7.23 3.95
C VAL A 10 14.03 7.08 2.63
N VAL A 11 12.75 7.49 2.59
CA VAL A 11 11.95 7.45 1.34
C VAL A 11 12.61 8.32 0.28
N TYR A 12 13.01 9.54 0.64
CA TYR A 12 13.61 10.49 -0.28
C TYR A 12 14.92 9.97 -0.89
N GLU A 13 15.84 9.47 -0.06
CA GLU A 13 17.10 8.90 -0.53
C GLU A 13 16.86 7.73 -1.49
N HIS A 14 15.89 6.86 -1.18
CA HIS A 14 15.53 5.76 -2.05
C HIS A 14 14.94 6.24 -3.38
N VAL A 15 13.98 7.18 -3.35
CA VAL A 15 13.35 7.75 -4.54
C VAL A 15 14.38 8.45 -5.43
N LYS A 16 15.25 9.30 -4.85
CA LYS A 16 16.34 9.98 -5.56
C LYS A 16 17.26 8.97 -6.24
N LYS A 17 17.73 7.95 -5.49
CA LYS A 17 18.59 6.88 -6.00
C LYS A 17 17.95 6.14 -7.18
N VAL A 18 16.70 5.69 -7.03
CA VAL A 18 15.99 4.92 -8.06
C VAL A 18 15.72 5.78 -9.30
N PHE A 19 15.27 7.02 -9.11
CA PHE A 19 15.00 7.94 -10.21
C PHE A 19 16.27 8.27 -11.00
N PHE A 20 17.35 8.66 -10.31
CA PHE A 20 18.62 9.00 -10.98
C PHE A 20 19.21 7.81 -11.73
N LYS A 21 19.16 6.61 -11.13
CA LYS A 21 19.60 5.38 -11.78
C LYS A 21 18.84 5.16 -13.08
N ARG A 22 17.50 5.18 -13.03
CA ARG A 22 16.63 4.92 -14.19
C ARG A 22 16.82 5.93 -15.31
N VAL A 23 16.99 7.21 -14.98
CA VAL A 23 17.26 8.24 -15.98
C VAL A 23 18.65 8.04 -16.61
N ARG A 24 19.69 7.71 -15.84
CA ARG A 24 21.05 7.49 -16.39
C ARG A 24 21.16 6.24 -17.26
N GLU A 25 20.44 5.18 -16.89
CA GLU A 25 20.44 3.91 -17.63
C GLU A 25 19.51 3.93 -18.85
N SER A 26 18.76 5.02 -19.05
CA SER A 26 17.83 5.18 -20.16
C SER A 26 18.47 5.92 -21.32
N ASP A 27 18.37 5.35 -22.53
CA ASP A 27 18.97 5.91 -23.75
C ASP A 27 18.46 7.32 -24.10
N ASN A 28 17.24 7.66 -23.66
CA ASN A 28 16.63 8.97 -23.88
C ASN A 28 16.49 9.80 -22.58
N HIS A 29 17.18 9.40 -21.51
CA HIS A 29 17.09 10.00 -20.19
C HIS A 29 15.66 10.04 -19.61
N ALA A 30 14.77 9.14 -20.04
CA ALA A 30 13.45 8.99 -19.42
C ALA A 30 13.53 8.05 -18.21
N GLY A 31 12.98 8.48 -17.08
CA GLY A 31 12.89 7.66 -15.88
C GLY A 31 11.74 8.10 -14.99
N ALA A 32 11.27 7.19 -14.15
CA ALA A 32 10.23 7.46 -13.16
C ALA A 32 10.52 6.66 -11.90
N ALA A 33 10.14 7.18 -10.74
CA ALA A 33 10.04 6.45 -9.50
C ALA A 33 8.56 6.43 -9.08
N MET A 34 8.12 5.32 -8.50
CA MET A 34 6.73 5.15 -8.07
C MET A 34 6.71 4.91 -6.57
N VAL A 35 5.83 5.64 -5.88
CA VAL A 35 5.57 5.47 -4.45
C VAL A 35 4.10 5.10 -4.31
N ILE A 36 3.82 3.97 -3.68
CA ILE A 36 2.45 3.52 -3.39
C ILE A 36 2.15 3.85 -1.93
N VAL A 37 1.03 4.53 -1.71
CA VAL A 37 0.67 5.07 -0.40
C VAL A 37 -0.71 4.55 -0.02
N ALA A 38 -0.79 3.88 1.14
CA ALA A 38 -2.06 3.50 1.74
C ALA A 38 -2.74 4.74 2.32
N GLU A 39 -4.07 4.80 2.26
CA GLU A 39 -4.84 5.94 2.77
C GLU A 39 -4.61 6.18 4.27
N GLY A 40 -4.46 5.10 5.06
CA GLY A 40 -4.13 5.14 6.48
C GLY A 40 -2.65 5.42 6.79
N LEU A 41 -1.92 6.11 5.91
CA LEU A 41 -0.55 6.53 6.19
C LEU A 41 -0.50 7.37 7.49
N ARG A 42 0.51 7.09 8.32
CA ARG A 42 0.81 7.86 9.53
C ARG A 42 2.01 8.78 9.31
N ASP A 43 2.01 9.93 9.96
CA ASP A 43 3.17 10.83 10.00
C ASP A 43 4.30 10.26 10.87
N SER A 44 5.42 10.98 10.96
CA SER A 44 6.60 10.57 11.75
C SER A 44 6.33 10.45 13.25
N ASP A 45 5.28 11.11 13.75
CA ASP A 45 4.85 11.07 15.14
C ASP A 45 3.83 9.93 15.38
N GLY A 46 3.50 9.18 14.32
CA GLY A 46 2.54 8.08 14.36
C GLY A 46 1.07 8.54 14.28
N ASN A 47 0.81 9.82 14.04
CA ASN A 47 -0.55 10.34 13.94
C ASN A 47 -1.15 10.03 12.56
N GLU A 48 -2.46 9.81 12.53
CA GLU A 48 -3.20 9.67 11.29
C GLU A 48 -3.35 11.01 10.58
N LEU A 49 -3.26 10.96 9.25
CA LEU A 49 -3.49 12.11 8.38
C LEU A 49 -5.00 12.33 8.17
N VAL A 50 -5.65 12.89 9.19
CA VAL A 50 -7.11 13.17 9.19
C VAL A 50 -7.43 14.62 8.87
N ASP A 51 -8.63 14.85 8.31
CA ASP A 51 -9.15 16.22 8.17
C ASP A 51 -9.56 16.74 9.55
N LYS A 52 -8.76 17.65 10.11
CA LYS A 52 -9.02 18.23 11.44
C LYS A 52 -10.26 19.13 11.45
N ASN A 53 -10.71 19.59 10.28
CA ASN A 53 -11.87 20.49 10.11
C ASN A 53 -13.17 19.74 9.77
N ALA A 54 -13.10 18.44 9.44
CA ALA A 54 -14.27 17.63 9.20
C ALA A 54 -14.87 17.12 10.52
N GLU A 55 -16.20 17.16 10.62
CA GLU A 55 -16.92 16.51 11.71
C GLU A 55 -16.73 14.98 11.63
N PRO A 56 -16.60 14.29 12.78
CA PRO A 56 -16.61 12.83 12.80
C PRO A 56 -17.91 12.27 12.20
N ASP A 57 -17.83 11.13 11.54
CA ASP A 57 -19.00 10.40 11.06
C ASP A 57 -19.83 9.80 12.23
N SER A 58 -20.95 9.15 11.90
CA SER A 58 -21.83 8.51 12.89
C SER A 58 -21.16 7.40 13.72
N PHE A 59 -19.97 6.95 13.32
CA PHE A 59 -19.15 5.97 14.03
C PHE A 59 -17.98 6.62 14.80
N GLY A 60 -17.86 7.95 14.77
CA GLY A 60 -16.81 8.72 15.44
C GLY A 60 -15.50 8.81 14.65
N HIS A 61 -15.45 8.32 13.41
CA HIS A 61 -14.25 8.38 12.58
C HIS A 61 -14.18 9.70 11.80
N ARG A 62 -12.96 10.25 11.66
CA ARG A 62 -12.73 11.39 10.78
C ARG A 62 -12.25 10.90 9.41
N PRO A 63 -12.62 11.57 8.31
CA PRO A 63 -12.09 11.25 7.01
C PRO A 63 -10.55 11.32 6.99
N LEU A 64 -9.92 10.22 6.58
CA LEU A 64 -8.51 10.22 6.21
C LEU A 64 -8.37 11.05 4.94
N VAL A 65 -7.50 12.05 4.97
CA VAL A 65 -7.30 12.92 3.81
C VAL A 65 -5.83 13.12 3.53
N GLY A 66 -5.52 13.05 2.24
CA GLY A 66 -4.31 13.69 1.73
C GLY A 66 -3.02 12.92 1.99
N ALA A 67 -3.05 11.61 2.29
CA ALA A 67 -1.83 10.81 2.40
C ALA A 67 -0.92 10.96 1.17
N GLY A 68 -1.46 10.85 -0.05
CA GLY A 68 -0.67 11.05 -1.27
C GLY A 68 -0.25 12.52 -1.47
N LYS A 69 -1.12 13.50 -1.20
CA LYS A 69 -0.76 14.94 -1.27
C LYS A 69 0.33 15.31 -0.27
N TYR A 70 0.30 14.73 0.92
CA TYR A 70 1.31 14.87 1.96
C TYR A 70 2.66 14.32 1.47
N VAL A 71 2.68 13.11 0.91
CA VAL A 71 3.90 12.55 0.29
C VAL A 71 4.41 13.41 -0.86
N VAL A 72 3.54 13.92 -1.74
CA VAL A 72 3.94 14.85 -2.81
C VAL A 72 4.60 16.10 -2.24
N ASN A 73 4.03 16.70 -1.19
CA ASN A 73 4.57 17.89 -0.56
C ASN A 73 5.95 17.61 0.07
N GLU A 74 6.09 16.52 0.83
CA GLU A 74 7.35 16.13 1.49
C GLU A 74 8.47 15.85 0.48
N LEU A 75 8.18 15.12 -0.61
CA LEU A 75 9.16 14.82 -1.66
C LEU A 75 9.50 16.07 -2.48
N SER A 76 8.50 16.87 -2.86
CA SER A 76 8.72 18.10 -3.62
C SER A 76 9.56 19.10 -2.84
N ALA A 77 9.32 19.23 -1.53
CA ALA A 77 10.09 20.11 -0.66
C ALA A 77 11.56 19.68 -0.57
N ARG A 78 11.85 18.37 -0.47
CA ARG A 78 13.22 17.84 -0.43
C ARG A 78 13.93 17.98 -1.77
N LEU A 79 13.28 17.64 -2.88
CA LEU A 79 13.84 17.80 -4.23
C LEU A 79 14.24 19.25 -4.53
N LYS A 80 13.46 20.24 -4.06
CA LYS A 80 13.77 21.67 -4.22
C LYS A 80 14.96 22.14 -3.39
N LYS A 81 15.22 21.51 -2.24
CA LYS A 81 16.30 21.90 -1.33
C LYS A 81 17.63 21.24 -1.66
N ASP A 82 17.60 20.13 -2.41
CA ASP A 82 18.80 19.35 -2.71
C ASP A 82 19.55 19.88 -3.94
N ALA A 83 20.79 20.30 -3.72
CA ALA A 83 21.66 20.82 -4.78
C ALA A 83 22.03 19.73 -5.81
N ASP A 84 22.16 18.47 -5.38
CA ASP A 84 22.52 17.35 -6.25
C ASP A 84 21.46 17.13 -7.33
N VAL A 85 20.19 17.44 -7.04
CA VAL A 85 19.10 17.36 -8.02
C VAL A 85 19.31 18.34 -9.16
N LYS A 86 19.76 19.56 -8.85
CA LYS A 86 20.03 20.58 -9.86
C LYS A 86 21.22 20.18 -10.74
N GLU A 87 22.30 19.71 -10.13
CA GLU A 87 23.48 19.21 -10.86
C GLU A 87 23.12 18.01 -11.75
N PHE A 88 22.31 17.10 -11.22
CA PHE A 88 21.81 15.95 -11.96
C PHE A 88 21.01 16.37 -13.20
N MET A 89 20.02 17.27 -13.04
CA MET A 89 19.19 17.77 -14.14
C MET A 89 20.01 18.51 -15.20
N GLN A 90 21.10 19.18 -14.82
CA GLN A 90 22.04 19.80 -15.76
C GLN A 90 22.82 18.73 -16.54
N SER A 91 23.34 17.72 -15.85
CA SER A 91 24.12 16.63 -16.47
C SER A 91 23.32 15.84 -17.50
N THR A 92 22.02 15.68 -17.28
CA THR A 92 21.10 14.97 -18.19
C THR A 92 20.46 15.90 -19.25
N LYS A 93 20.82 17.20 -19.25
CA LYS A 93 20.24 18.24 -20.13
C LYS A 93 18.72 18.40 -19.98
N GLN A 94 18.18 18.12 -18.80
CA GLN A 94 16.76 18.22 -18.47
C GLN A 94 16.40 19.49 -17.69
N LEU A 95 17.40 20.26 -17.25
CA LEU A 95 17.18 21.52 -16.56
C LEU A 95 16.62 22.59 -17.50
N VAL A 96 15.42 23.10 -17.20
CA VAL A 96 14.85 24.28 -17.85
C VAL A 96 14.56 25.33 -16.78
N SER A 97 15.30 26.44 -16.79
CA SER A 97 15.14 27.50 -15.79
C SER A 97 13.70 28.01 -15.75
N GLY A 98 13.14 28.13 -14.54
CA GLY A 98 11.77 28.60 -14.32
C GLY A 98 10.66 27.60 -14.66
N LEU A 99 10.98 26.41 -15.20
CA LEU A 99 9.98 25.39 -15.55
C LEU A 99 10.32 23.99 -14.99
N TYR A 100 11.49 23.44 -15.33
CA TYR A 100 11.95 22.12 -14.90
C TYR A 100 13.26 22.22 -14.15
N GLU A 101 13.19 22.80 -12.95
CA GLU A 101 14.36 22.90 -12.05
C GLU A 101 14.51 21.66 -11.15
N THR A 102 13.41 20.95 -10.93
CA THR A 102 13.35 19.70 -10.17
C THR A 102 12.47 18.68 -10.90
N PRO A 103 12.68 17.37 -10.66
CA PRO A 103 11.75 16.34 -11.13
C PRO A 103 10.32 16.61 -10.68
N GLU A 104 9.37 16.30 -11.54
CA GLU A 104 7.95 16.47 -11.24
C GLU A 104 7.44 15.33 -10.35
N VAL A 105 6.72 15.67 -9.29
CA VAL A 105 6.07 14.70 -8.40
C VAL A 105 4.56 14.86 -8.55
N ARG A 106 3.87 13.79 -8.98
CA ARG A 106 2.42 13.78 -9.20
C ARG A 106 1.74 12.75 -8.32
N GLU A 107 0.53 13.10 -7.88
CA GLU A 107 -0.38 12.19 -7.19
C GLU A 107 -1.42 11.64 -8.15
N ILE A 108 -1.70 10.34 -8.06
CA ILE A 108 -2.83 9.68 -8.72
C ILE A 108 -3.66 8.98 -7.65
N ARG A 109 -4.96 9.29 -7.57
CA ARG A 109 -5.90 8.66 -6.63
C ARG A 109 -6.96 7.85 -7.37
N PRO A 110 -6.79 6.52 -7.51
CA PRO A 110 -7.77 5.70 -8.21
C PRO A 110 -8.95 5.26 -7.31
N SER A 111 -9.24 5.97 -6.21
CA SER A 111 -10.16 5.53 -5.13
C SER A 111 -11.48 4.91 -5.63
N HIS A 112 -12.33 5.70 -6.30
CA HIS A 112 -13.62 5.23 -6.81
C HIS A 112 -13.45 4.24 -7.97
N LEU A 113 -12.39 4.39 -8.78
CA LEU A 113 -12.12 3.49 -9.90
C LEU A 113 -11.84 2.06 -9.43
N VAL A 114 -11.11 1.90 -8.32
CA VAL A 114 -10.82 0.57 -7.75
C VAL A 114 -12.07 -0.06 -7.12
N ARG A 115 -12.99 0.75 -6.57
CA ARG A 115 -14.18 0.26 -5.84
C ARG A 115 -15.41 0.04 -6.73
N CYS A 116 -15.46 0.67 -7.89
CA CYS A 116 -16.62 0.64 -8.79
C CYS A 116 -16.29 -0.02 -10.15
N GLY A 117 -15.17 -0.73 -10.24
CA GLY A 117 -14.79 -1.50 -11.43
C GLY A 117 -15.61 -2.80 -11.60
N TYR A 118 -15.42 -3.46 -12.73
CA TYR A 118 -15.98 -4.80 -12.94
C TYR A 118 -15.35 -5.81 -11.98
N THR A 119 -16.18 -6.72 -11.45
CA THR A 119 -15.69 -7.84 -10.64
C THR A 119 -14.84 -8.79 -11.48
N SER A 120 -13.75 -9.29 -10.92
CA SER A 120 -13.02 -10.39 -11.56
C SER A 120 -13.86 -11.68 -11.52
N ALA A 121 -13.56 -12.64 -12.42
CA ALA A 121 -14.21 -13.96 -12.39
C ALA A 121 -13.94 -14.68 -11.05
N TYR A 122 -12.78 -14.41 -10.44
CA TYR A 122 -12.42 -14.93 -9.13
C TYR A 122 -13.32 -14.35 -8.04
N ASP A 123 -13.44 -13.03 -7.94
CA ASP A 123 -14.27 -12.37 -6.92
C ASP A 123 -15.75 -12.72 -7.08
N ALA A 124 -16.23 -12.89 -8.31
CA ALA A 124 -17.59 -13.34 -8.58
C ALA A 124 -17.82 -14.76 -8.05
N SER A 125 -16.89 -15.69 -8.33
CA SER A 125 -16.96 -17.06 -7.82
C SER A 125 -16.87 -17.09 -6.30
N PHE A 126 -15.94 -16.34 -5.71
CA PHE A 126 -15.80 -16.23 -4.26
C PHE A 126 -17.07 -15.67 -3.60
N GLY A 127 -17.65 -14.61 -4.16
CA GLY A 127 -18.92 -14.03 -3.68
C GLY A 127 -20.07 -15.04 -3.67
N LEU A 128 -20.19 -15.86 -4.72
CA LEU A 128 -21.18 -16.94 -4.79
C LEU A 128 -20.91 -18.04 -3.75
N GLN A 129 -19.64 -18.41 -3.55
CA GLN A 129 -19.24 -19.39 -2.54
C GLN A 129 -19.62 -18.92 -1.14
N VAL A 130 -19.17 -17.73 -0.72
CA VAL A 130 -19.46 -17.22 0.63
C VAL A 130 -20.96 -16.98 0.83
N GLY A 131 -21.68 -16.50 -0.18
CA GLY A 131 -23.14 -16.35 -0.14
C GLY A 131 -23.88 -17.68 0.03
N SER A 132 -23.43 -18.73 -0.68
CA SER A 132 -23.98 -20.08 -0.52
C SER A 132 -23.70 -20.65 0.87
N GLY A 133 -22.48 -20.45 1.38
CA GLY A 133 -22.11 -20.82 2.75
C GLY A 133 -23.00 -20.14 3.79
N ALA A 134 -23.30 -18.85 3.61
CA ALA A 134 -24.15 -18.10 4.52
C ALA A 134 -25.58 -18.66 4.56
N LEU A 135 -26.14 -19.03 3.40
CA LEU A 135 -27.46 -19.68 3.33
C LEU A 135 -27.48 -21.00 4.10
N GLU A 136 -26.42 -21.80 4.00
CA GLU A 136 -26.33 -23.07 4.74
C GLU A 136 -26.23 -22.88 6.25
N LEU A 137 -25.52 -21.86 6.71
CA LEU A 137 -25.47 -21.51 8.14
C LEU A 137 -26.85 -21.12 8.67
N VAL A 138 -27.57 -20.26 7.92
CA VAL A 138 -28.94 -19.86 8.26
C VAL A 138 -29.89 -21.07 8.29
N ARG A 139 -29.80 -21.97 7.30
CA ARG A 139 -30.63 -23.19 7.24
C ARG A 139 -30.39 -24.10 8.45
N LYS A 140 -29.18 -24.10 9.00
CA LYS A 140 -28.79 -24.85 10.20
C LYS A 140 -29.07 -24.11 11.51
N GLY A 141 -29.62 -22.89 11.46
CA GLY A 141 -29.92 -22.08 12.63
C GLY A 141 -28.68 -21.48 13.31
N ILE A 142 -27.57 -21.34 12.59
CA ILE A 142 -26.32 -20.77 13.09
C ILE A 142 -26.29 -19.28 12.73
N PHE A 143 -26.24 -18.42 13.74
CA PHE A 143 -26.27 -16.96 13.61
C PHE A 143 -25.14 -16.31 14.42
N GLY A 144 -24.86 -15.02 14.17
CA GLY A 144 -23.79 -14.29 14.85
C GLY A 144 -22.38 -14.60 14.32
N VAL A 145 -22.30 -15.26 13.16
CA VAL A 145 -21.07 -15.72 12.52
C VAL A 145 -20.93 -15.15 11.10
N THR A 146 -19.72 -15.17 10.57
CA THR A 146 -19.42 -14.89 9.15
C THR A 146 -18.80 -16.10 8.47
N VAL A 147 -19.00 -16.24 7.16
CA VAL A 147 -18.32 -17.27 6.36
C VAL A 147 -16.89 -16.82 6.07
N ALA A 148 -15.91 -17.61 6.49
CA ALA A 148 -14.50 -17.38 6.20
C ALA A 148 -14.09 -18.00 4.86
N ASN A 149 -14.64 -19.18 4.54
CA ASN A 149 -14.32 -19.91 3.32
C ASN A 149 -15.42 -20.93 2.97
N TYR A 150 -15.57 -21.26 1.69
CA TYR A 150 -16.40 -22.39 1.27
C TYR A 150 -15.73 -23.16 0.13
N GLN A 151 -15.14 -24.31 0.46
CA GLN A 151 -14.43 -25.15 -0.51
C GLN A 151 -14.67 -26.64 -0.27
N ASN A 152 -14.78 -27.40 -1.36
CA ASN A 152 -14.97 -28.85 -1.35
C ASN A 152 -16.16 -29.31 -0.48
N GLY A 153 -17.24 -28.51 -0.43
CA GLY A 153 -18.41 -28.81 0.40
C GLY A 153 -18.28 -28.46 1.88
N ASN A 154 -17.14 -27.91 2.31
CA ASN A 154 -16.91 -27.50 3.70
C ASN A 154 -17.05 -25.99 3.85
N VAL A 155 -17.98 -25.57 4.70
CA VAL A 155 -18.17 -24.16 5.09
C VAL A 155 -17.35 -23.91 6.35
N ASP A 156 -16.30 -23.10 6.21
CA ASP A 156 -15.54 -22.59 7.35
C ASP A 156 -16.16 -21.26 7.77
N TYR A 157 -16.53 -21.12 9.05
CA TYR A 157 -17.15 -19.93 9.59
C TYR A 157 -16.51 -19.55 10.93
N MET A 158 -16.66 -18.29 11.32
CA MET A 158 -16.14 -17.78 12.59
C MET A 158 -17.08 -16.75 13.20
N ASP A 159 -16.99 -16.56 14.51
CA ASP A 159 -17.80 -15.58 15.22
C ASP A 159 -17.54 -14.17 14.70
N CYS A 160 -18.60 -13.38 14.52
CA CYS A 160 -18.47 -11.99 14.05
C CYS A 160 -17.57 -11.17 14.98
N ALA A 161 -17.61 -11.42 16.29
CA ALA A 161 -16.76 -10.75 17.27
C ALA A 161 -15.27 -11.00 17.05
N GLU A 162 -14.89 -12.18 16.58
CA GLU A 162 -13.51 -12.51 16.19
C GLU A 162 -13.17 -11.98 14.78
N ALA A 163 -14.16 -11.98 13.87
CA ALA A 163 -13.97 -11.53 12.50
C ALA A 163 -13.64 -10.03 12.43
N ILE A 164 -14.25 -9.20 13.26
CA ILE A 164 -14.03 -7.74 13.27
C ILE A 164 -12.72 -7.31 13.96
N GLN A 165 -11.96 -8.24 14.54
CA GLN A 165 -10.67 -7.90 15.12
C GLN A 165 -9.70 -7.41 14.03
N GLN A 166 -8.95 -6.36 14.34
CA GLN A 166 -7.96 -5.79 13.44
C GLN A 166 -6.86 -6.81 13.15
N ARG A 167 -6.61 -7.09 11.86
CA ARG A 167 -5.50 -7.90 11.39
C ARG A 167 -4.49 -6.99 10.72
N TYR A 168 -3.27 -6.96 11.23
CA TYR A 168 -2.18 -6.14 10.72
C TYR A 168 -1.37 -6.89 9.68
N VAL A 169 -0.74 -6.16 8.77
CA VAL A 169 0.30 -6.72 7.90
C VAL A 169 1.44 -7.26 8.76
N SER A 170 1.89 -8.49 8.46
CA SER A 170 3.07 -9.12 9.05
C SER A 170 4.32 -8.31 8.71
N LEU A 171 5.09 -7.88 9.72
CA LEU A 171 6.32 -7.12 9.48
C LEU A 171 7.44 -8.03 8.97
N GLU A 172 7.37 -9.31 9.28
CA GLU A 172 8.23 -10.37 8.76
C GLU A 172 8.05 -10.50 7.24
N ASP A 173 6.80 -10.47 6.75
CA ASP A 173 6.53 -10.48 5.31
C ASP A 173 7.07 -9.21 4.64
N VAL A 174 6.95 -8.05 5.31
CA VAL A 174 7.50 -6.79 4.81
C VAL A 174 9.02 -6.86 4.64
N MET A 175 9.75 -7.46 5.58
CA MET A 175 11.21 -7.59 5.50
C MET A 175 11.67 -8.38 4.27
N VAL A 176 10.92 -9.40 3.86
CA VAL A 176 11.20 -10.15 2.63
C VAL A 176 11.14 -9.22 1.40
N PHE A 177 10.15 -8.33 1.34
CA PHE A 177 10.03 -7.35 0.26
C PHE A 177 11.12 -6.26 0.33
N GLU A 178 11.50 -5.84 1.54
CA GLU A 178 12.62 -4.91 1.76
C GLU A 178 13.94 -5.48 1.21
N ASN A 179 14.19 -6.77 1.43
CA ASN A 179 15.36 -7.48 0.90
C ASN A 179 15.36 -7.58 -0.63
N MET A 180 14.19 -7.58 -1.27
CA MET A 180 14.04 -7.51 -2.73
C MET A 180 14.16 -6.08 -3.29
N GLY A 181 14.42 -5.09 -2.43
CA GLY A 181 14.67 -3.71 -2.82
C GLY A 181 13.45 -2.78 -2.78
N ILE A 182 12.33 -3.22 -2.21
CA ILE A 182 11.15 -2.36 -1.99
C ILE A 182 11.36 -1.55 -0.72
N ASN A 183 11.19 -0.22 -0.77
CA ASN A 183 11.31 0.62 0.42
C ASN A 183 9.94 0.93 1.04
N PHE A 184 9.80 0.65 2.34
CA PHE A 184 8.58 0.93 3.11
C PHE A 184 8.68 2.19 3.99
N GLY A 185 9.67 3.05 3.75
CA GLY A 185 9.90 4.27 4.53
C GLY A 185 10.67 4.07 5.83
N ARG A 186 11.41 2.96 5.94
CA ARG A 186 12.37 2.69 7.01
C ARG A 186 13.59 1.95 6.47
N LYS A 187 14.61 1.77 7.30
CA LYS A 187 15.75 0.90 6.95
C LYS A 187 15.28 -0.57 6.91
N PRO A 188 15.70 -1.35 5.90
CA PRO A 188 15.37 -2.77 5.81
C PRO A 188 15.70 -3.55 7.08
N GLY A 189 14.77 -4.40 7.52
CA GLY A 189 15.08 -5.46 8.47
C GLY A 189 15.81 -6.62 7.78
N LEU A 190 16.49 -7.47 8.57
CA LEU A 190 17.21 -8.64 8.07
C LEU A 190 16.65 -9.88 8.75
N GLU A 191 15.74 -10.57 8.07
CA GLU A 191 15.28 -11.90 8.48
C GLU A 191 14.99 -12.75 7.25
N ASP A 192 15.52 -13.97 7.23
CA ASP A 192 15.29 -14.92 6.16
C ASP A 192 14.00 -15.72 6.45
N PRO A 193 13.13 -15.93 5.44
CA PRO A 193 11.90 -16.67 5.66
C PRO A 193 12.17 -18.14 5.95
N ALA A 194 11.39 -18.71 6.87
CA ALA A 194 11.41 -20.15 7.12
C ALA A 194 10.90 -20.93 5.90
N LEU A 195 11.68 -21.91 5.44
CA LEU A 195 11.33 -22.74 4.29
C LEU A 195 10.62 -24.01 4.73
N ASN A 196 9.33 -24.11 4.43
CA ASN A 196 8.52 -25.28 4.74
C ASN A 196 8.14 -26.03 3.46
N LYS A 197 8.56 -27.29 3.32
CA LYS A 197 8.19 -28.14 2.18
C LYS A 197 6.78 -28.69 2.38
N VAL A 198 5.88 -28.36 1.46
CA VAL A 198 4.51 -28.89 1.43
C VAL A 198 4.41 -30.06 0.46
N SER A 199 3.72 -31.13 0.83
CA SER A 199 3.43 -32.30 -0.02
C SER A 199 1.92 -32.59 -0.05
N GLY A 200 1.42 -33.06 -1.19
CA GLY A 200 -0.01 -33.35 -1.39
C GLY A 200 -0.74 -32.18 -2.04
N ARG A 201 -1.96 -31.87 -1.58
CA ARG A 201 -2.76 -30.76 -2.14
C ARG A 201 -2.22 -29.43 -1.58
N PRO A 202 -1.86 -28.44 -2.43
CA PRO A 202 -1.47 -27.13 -1.94
C PRO A 202 -2.62 -26.48 -1.21
N VAL A 203 -2.37 -26.01 0.01
CA VAL A 203 -3.29 -25.12 0.73
C VAL A 203 -3.09 -23.73 0.11
N ARG A 204 -4.09 -23.25 -0.62
CA ARG A 204 -4.13 -21.86 -1.04
C ARG A 204 -5.01 -21.12 -0.04
N LEU A 205 -4.49 -20.03 0.52
CA LEU A 205 -5.24 -19.15 1.42
C LEU A 205 -6.32 -18.31 0.70
N TYR A 206 -6.45 -18.50 -0.63
CA TYR A 206 -7.42 -17.87 -1.51
C TYR A 206 -7.86 -18.89 -2.57
#